data_AF-A0A8T1WM85-F1
#
_entry.id   AF-A0A8T1WM85-F1
#
_cell.length_a   1.000
_cell.length_b   1.000
_cell.length_c   1.000
_cell.angle_alpha   90.00
_cell.angle_beta   90.00
_cell.angle_gamma   90.00
#
_symmetry.space_group_name_H-M   'P 1'
#
loop_
_entity.id
_entity.type
_entity.pdbx_description
1 polymer ?
#
loop_
_entity_poly.entity_id
_entity_poly.type
_entity_poly.pdbx_seq_one_letter_code
_entity_poly.pdbx_strand_id
1 'polypeptide(L)'
;MKSSGRLLPASAVADASSSSSRNVVIHVFDEFRKTSKEFACQRDLLLAKMKYFQAYLNEANEHDEIDISVHCDVEIFELLMECMHRREHEWRSRITLENIASILVSSEFLRMEELVEECVVFISGRVQDFMLLRVDFGCLSDATIAKIAANCTPEQLQTLHDPKDKILSKLRRKKVEALVKTLQEGERRLEICTNCELLFVRGDRGGLGCQKGKRQIGVHGELVGTHEAKPGWQAEVFLKELGAHKGISWSAAYWYVWGSTKYFSCRVCKQRCSLLELRECAYHPGSIVDHGPAAKYSCCSARIFSVDEISMRGCKTTAHVPLRGDTHAEGGSFGDAVALSNMWEQIRACEKVARAQGPPSTGDAGGGGKVDVASLFPTAVDREQSSRKLNLVGESGSSGYRKQCKVLQLQEKDRVRCQEIARQLVLQRKKATC
;
A
#
# COMPACT_ATOMS: atom_id res chain seq x y z
N MET A 1 85.16 20.10 31.06
CA MET A 1 86.08 19.23 30.29
C MET A 1 85.84 19.49 28.81
N LYS A 2 86.93 19.77 28.08
CA LYS A 2 86.97 20.05 26.64
C LYS A 2 86.72 18.76 25.85
N SER A 3 86.00 18.83 24.73
CA SER A 3 86.43 18.20 23.46
C SER A 3 85.60 18.71 22.28
N SER A 4 86.28 19.45 21.40
CA SER A 4 85.87 19.77 20.03
C SER A 4 86.37 18.71 19.04
N GLY A 5 85.71 18.60 17.88
CA GLY A 5 86.20 17.88 16.68
C GLY A 5 85.01 17.42 15.80
N ARG A 6 84.44 18.20 14.87
CA ARG A 6 84.90 18.72 13.55
C ARG A 6 84.80 17.69 12.41
N LEU A 7 83.93 17.95 11.42
CA LEU A 7 84.07 17.84 9.93
C LEU A 7 82.78 17.36 9.20
N LEU A 8 82.33 18.21 8.25
CA LEU A 8 81.28 18.06 7.20
C LEU A 8 81.79 17.14 6.03
N PRO A 9 81.08 16.84 4.89
CA PRO A 9 79.82 17.41 4.34
C PRO A 9 78.87 16.43 3.55
N ALA A 10 77.78 17.02 3.00
CA ALA A 10 77.13 16.75 1.70
C ALA A 10 75.91 15.79 1.57
N SER A 11 74.83 16.40 1.03
CA SER A 11 73.93 15.91 -0.03
C SER A 11 72.74 14.98 0.29
N ALA A 12 71.52 15.56 0.24
CA ALA A 12 70.32 15.13 -0.51
C ALA A 12 69.09 15.83 0.15
N VAL A 13 68.56 16.97 -0.32
CA VAL A 13 67.66 17.20 -1.47
C VAL A 13 66.58 16.13 -1.66
N ALA A 14 65.32 16.62 -1.78
CA ALA A 14 64.07 15.96 -2.18
C ALA A 14 63.33 15.20 -1.06
N ASP A 15 62.04 15.40 -0.76
CA ASP A 15 60.95 16.01 -1.53
C ASP A 15 59.97 16.77 -0.63
N ALA A 16 59.75 18.04 -0.96
CA ALA A 16 58.49 18.71 -0.67
C ALA A 16 57.50 18.23 -1.72
N SER A 17 56.63 17.28 -1.36
CA SER A 17 55.55 16.82 -2.24
C SER A 17 54.55 17.97 -2.45
N SER A 18 54.74 18.71 -3.54
CA SER A 18 53.76 19.65 -4.07
C SER A 18 52.50 18.90 -4.48
N SER A 19 51.46 18.92 -3.65
CA SER A 19 50.12 18.59 -4.11
C SER A 19 49.69 19.70 -5.07
N SER A 20 49.89 19.50 -6.37
CA SER A 20 49.30 20.33 -7.42
C SER A 20 47.78 20.33 -7.21
N SER A 21 47.26 21.38 -6.57
CA SER A 21 45.83 21.62 -6.43
C SER A 21 45.30 21.96 -7.82
N ARG A 22 44.85 20.94 -8.56
CA ARG A 22 44.23 21.10 -9.88
C ARG A 22 42.90 21.83 -9.71
N ASN A 23 42.90 23.11 -10.05
CA ASN A 23 41.71 23.94 -10.00
C ASN A 23 40.96 23.85 -11.33
N VAL A 24 39.63 23.73 -11.25
CA VAL A 24 38.71 23.78 -12.39
C VAL A 24 37.98 25.11 -12.34
N VAL A 25 37.85 25.76 -13.50
CA VAL A 25 37.08 26.99 -13.65
C VAL A 25 35.75 26.67 -14.30
N ILE A 26 34.66 27.10 -13.67
CA ILE A 26 33.30 26.92 -14.14
C ILE A 26 32.71 28.30 -14.45
N HIS A 27 32.34 28.52 -15.71
CA HIS A 27 31.70 29.74 -16.18
C HIS A 27 30.18 29.56 -16.09
N VAL A 28 29.53 30.35 -15.26
CA VAL A 28 28.08 30.27 -15.04
C VAL A 28 27.39 31.45 -15.68
N PHE A 29 26.37 31.17 -16.50
CA PHE A 29 25.59 32.15 -17.24
C PHE A 29 24.12 32.10 -16.81
N ASP A 30 23.61 33.20 -16.27
CA ASP A 30 22.18 33.40 -16.01
C ASP A 30 21.56 34.11 -17.22
N GLU A 31 20.83 33.35 -18.04
CA GLU A 31 20.18 33.88 -19.24
C GLU A 31 19.04 34.85 -18.94
N PHE A 32 18.39 34.68 -17.78
CA PHE A 32 17.23 35.49 -17.40
C PHE A 32 17.66 36.86 -16.91
N ARG A 33 18.68 36.89 -16.04
CA ARG A 33 19.24 38.13 -15.47
C ARG A 33 20.36 38.73 -16.32
N LYS A 34 20.82 37.99 -17.34
CA LYS A 34 21.94 38.36 -18.23
C LYS A 34 23.22 38.66 -17.47
N THR A 35 23.49 37.87 -16.43
CA THR A 35 24.70 37.98 -15.61
C THR A 35 25.56 36.74 -15.78
N SER A 36 26.88 36.89 -15.77
CA SER A 36 27.82 35.77 -15.76
C SER A 36 28.83 35.90 -14.62
N LYS A 37 29.29 34.76 -14.10
CA LYS A 37 30.29 34.71 -13.02
C LYS A 37 31.13 33.45 -13.15
N GLU A 38 32.41 33.57 -12.83
CA GLU A 38 33.37 32.48 -12.87
C GLU A 38 33.61 31.94 -11.46
N PHE A 39 33.61 30.62 -11.32
CA PHE A 39 33.84 29.93 -10.06
C PHE A 39 35.02 28.99 -10.20
N ALA A 40 36.07 29.22 -9.41
CA ALA A 40 37.23 28.35 -9.33
C ALA A 40 37.09 27.39 -8.13
N CYS A 41 37.33 26.10 -8.35
CA CYS A 41 37.27 25.11 -7.27
C CYS A 41 38.27 23.96 -7.48
N GLN A 42 38.62 23.28 -6.39
CA GLN A 42 39.50 22.12 -6.45
C GLN A 42 38.76 20.93 -7.09
N ARG A 43 39.39 20.29 -8.07
CA ARG A 43 38.83 19.16 -8.82
C ARG A 43 38.32 18.05 -7.90
N ASP A 44 39.12 17.64 -6.92
CA ASP A 44 38.78 16.51 -6.04
C ASP A 44 37.54 16.82 -5.19
N LEU A 45 37.44 18.05 -4.67
CA LEU A 45 36.28 18.49 -3.90
C LEU A 45 35.02 18.57 -4.78
N LEU A 46 35.16 19.07 -6.02
CA LEU A 46 34.07 19.12 -7.00
C LEU A 46 33.55 17.72 -7.33
N LEU A 47 34.43 16.77 -7.61
CA LEU A 47 34.04 15.39 -7.92
C LEU A 47 33.47 14.65 -6.71
N ALA A 48 33.92 14.99 -5.50
CA ALA A 48 33.39 14.43 -4.26
C ALA A 48 31.97 14.93 -3.94
N LYS A 49 31.69 16.22 -4.15
CA LYS A 49 30.40 16.85 -3.76
C LYS A 49 29.38 16.99 -4.90
N MET A 50 29.82 17.08 -6.15
CA MET A 50 28.96 17.22 -7.34
C MET A 50 29.25 16.09 -8.33
N LYS A 51 28.60 14.94 -8.14
CA LYS A 51 28.87 13.72 -8.92
C LYS A 51 28.53 13.87 -10.41
N TYR A 52 27.75 14.88 -10.80
CA TYR A 52 27.46 15.18 -12.21
C TYR A 52 28.74 15.37 -13.05
N PHE A 53 29.76 16.04 -12.50
CA PHE A 53 30.99 16.34 -13.23
C PHE A 53 31.92 15.15 -13.42
N GLN A 54 31.70 14.03 -12.71
CA GLN A 54 32.52 12.81 -12.84
C GLN A 54 32.53 12.25 -14.27
N ALA A 55 31.44 12.43 -15.02
CA ALA A 55 31.34 11.97 -16.40
C ALA A 55 32.23 12.78 -17.38
N TYR A 56 32.54 14.04 -17.05
CA TYR A 56 33.27 14.97 -17.91
C TYR A 56 34.72 15.15 -17.48
N LEU A 57 35.00 15.02 -16.18
CA LEU A 57 36.30 15.13 -15.55
C LEU A 57 36.83 13.75 -15.15
N ASN A 58 36.97 12.84 -16.12
CA ASN A 58 37.52 11.50 -15.91
C ASN A 58 39.07 11.49 -16.00
N GLU A 59 39.69 10.33 -15.71
CA GLU A 59 41.15 10.13 -15.77
C GLU A 59 41.74 10.34 -17.18
N ALA A 60 40.92 10.24 -18.24
CA ALA A 60 41.39 10.45 -19.61
C ALA A 60 41.68 11.93 -19.92
N ASN A 61 41.00 12.85 -19.22
CA ASN A 61 41.13 14.29 -19.41
C ASN A 61 41.77 14.94 -18.17
N GLU A 62 42.73 14.25 -17.56
CA GLU A 62 43.36 14.65 -16.29
C GLU A 62 44.33 15.84 -16.46
N HIS A 63 44.80 16.07 -17.69
CA HIS A 63 45.78 17.11 -18.04
C HIS A 63 45.19 18.28 -18.85
N ASP A 64 43.91 18.23 -19.18
CA ASP A 64 43.28 19.26 -20.01
C ASP A 64 42.80 20.44 -19.15
N GLU A 65 43.01 21.67 -19.62
CA GLU A 65 42.29 22.84 -19.13
C GLU A 65 40.83 22.74 -19.60
N ILE A 66 39.98 22.18 -18.75
CA ILE A 66 38.57 21.95 -19.06
C ILE A 66 37.77 23.18 -18.62
N ASP A 67 37.34 23.96 -19.61
CA ASP A 67 36.37 25.03 -19.45
C ASP A 67 34.95 24.44 -19.41
N ILE A 68 34.27 24.61 -18.28
CA ILE A 68 32.90 24.16 -18.08
C ILE A 68 31.99 25.37 -18.07
N SER A 69 31.09 25.45 -19.05
CA SER A 69 30.03 26.44 -19.07
C SER A 69 28.69 25.86 -18.58
N VAL A 70 28.05 26.52 -17.61
CA VAL A 70 26.76 26.10 -17.02
C VAL A 70 25.75 27.23 -17.14
N HIS A 71 24.54 26.93 -17.61
CA HIS A 71 23.46 27.90 -17.72
C HIS A 71 22.49 27.73 -16.55
N CYS A 72 22.58 28.59 -15.55
CA CYS A 72 21.69 28.59 -14.39
C CYS A 72 21.68 29.94 -13.67
N ASP A 73 20.80 30.07 -12.67
CA ASP A 73 20.81 31.21 -11.77
C ASP A 73 22.16 31.30 -11.04
N VAL A 74 22.84 32.45 -11.20
CA VAL A 74 24.17 32.68 -10.65
C VAL A 74 24.15 32.76 -9.12
N GLU A 75 23.08 33.28 -8.51
CA GLU A 75 22.96 33.38 -7.05
C GLU A 75 22.75 31.99 -6.42
N ILE A 76 21.93 31.15 -7.06
CA ILE A 76 21.76 29.75 -6.62
C ILE A 76 23.09 29.00 -6.77
N PHE A 77 23.79 29.13 -7.89
CA PHE A 77 25.06 28.44 -8.07
C PHE A 77 26.12 28.89 -7.06
N GLU A 78 26.19 30.19 -6.77
CA GLU A 78 27.06 30.73 -5.73
C GLU A 78 26.76 30.11 -4.35
N LEU A 79 25.48 29.98 -4.00
CA LEU A 79 25.08 29.29 -2.77
C LEU A 79 25.52 27.82 -2.77
N LEU A 80 25.39 27.10 -3.89
CA LEU A 80 25.85 25.71 -4.00
C LEU A 80 27.37 25.60 -3.82
N MET A 81 28.13 26.53 -4.40
CA MET A 81 29.59 26.60 -4.22
C MET A 81 29.96 26.89 -2.77
N GLU A 82 29.24 27.78 -2.08
CA GLU A 82 29.43 28.01 -0.65
C GLU A 82 29.12 26.75 0.19
N CYS A 83 28.08 26.00 -0.17
CA CYS A 83 27.73 24.73 0.48
C CYS A 83 28.86 23.69 0.38
N MET A 84 29.61 23.68 -0.72
CA MET A 84 30.76 22.77 -0.88
C MET A 84 31.95 23.13 0.03
N HIS A 85 32.19 24.43 0.26
CA HIS A 85 33.38 24.91 0.94
C HIS A 85 33.21 25.06 2.46
N ARG A 86 31.99 25.28 2.95
CA ARG A 86 31.72 25.64 4.37
C ARG A 86 31.16 24.48 5.18
N ARG A 87 31.37 24.53 6.50
CA ARG A 87 30.77 23.59 7.47
C ARG A 87 29.24 23.73 7.47
N GLU A 88 28.59 22.60 7.72
CA GLU A 88 27.15 22.31 7.64
C GLU A 88 26.18 23.32 8.31
N HIS A 89 26.62 24.17 9.23
CA HIS A 89 25.75 25.06 9.99
C HIS A 89 25.52 26.44 9.35
N GLU A 90 26.42 26.92 8.50
CA GLU A 90 26.35 28.29 7.98
C GLU A 90 25.48 28.45 6.73
N TRP A 91 25.48 27.45 5.83
CA TRP A 91 24.67 27.53 4.62
C TRP A 91 23.20 27.18 4.88
N ARG A 92 22.91 26.35 5.92
CA ARG A 92 21.54 26.02 6.33
C ARG A 92 20.68 27.25 6.64
N SER A 93 21.26 28.33 7.16
CA SER A 93 20.53 29.58 7.43
C SER A 93 20.15 30.36 6.17
N ARG A 94 20.75 30.04 5.01
CA ARG A 94 20.45 30.69 3.72
C ARG A 94 19.36 29.97 2.92
N ILE A 95 18.96 28.75 3.31
CA ILE A 95 17.82 28.07 2.70
C ILE A 95 16.53 28.72 3.20
N THR A 96 15.76 29.26 2.26
CA THR A 96 14.46 29.89 2.51
C THR A 96 13.38 29.22 1.68
N LEU A 97 12.10 29.44 2.02
CA LEU A 97 11.00 28.89 1.22
C LEU A 97 10.99 29.41 -0.23
N GLU A 98 11.55 30.60 -0.47
CA GLU A 98 11.55 31.22 -1.80
C GLU A 98 12.59 30.61 -2.73
N ASN A 99 13.77 30.25 -2.20
CA ASN A 99 14.87 29.71 -3.00
C ASN A 99 14.95 28.18 -2.99
N ILE A 100 14.29 27.50 -2.05
CA ILE A 100 14.46 26.05 -1.84
C ILE A 100 14.08 25.20 -3.05
N ALA A 101 13.07 25.61 -3.84
CA ALA A 101 12.71 24.87 -5.06
C ALA A 101 13.84 24.92 -6.08
N SER A 102 14.45 26.10 -6.30
CA SER A 102 15.58 26.27 -7.20
C SER A 102 16.83 25.53 -6.70
N ILE A 103 17.14 25.64 -5.40
CA ILE A 103 18.24 24.89 -4.77
C ILE A 103 18.05 23.39 -4.95
N LEU A 104 16.84 22.88 -4.70
CA LEU A 104 16.53 21.46 -4.79
C LEU A 104 16.68 20.92 -6.22
N VAL A 105 16.18 21.65 -7.22
CA VAL A 105 16.33 21.26 -8.63
C VAL A 105 17.80 21.27 -9.05
N SER A 106 18.54 22.34 -8.73
CA SER A 106 19.95 22.46 -9.10
C SER A 106 20.84 21.45 -8.36
N SER A 107 20.60 21.20 -7.08
CA SER A 107 21.34 20.21 -6.29
C SER A 107 21.04 18.78 -6.73
N GLU A 108 19.81 18.47 -7.13
CA GLU A 108 19.47 17.19 -7.75
C GLU A 108 20.18 16.99 -9.09
N PHE A 109 20.17 18.02 -9.96
CA PHE A 109 20.84 17.98 -11.26
C PHE A 109 22.35 17.74 -11.13
N LEU A 110 23.00 18.46 -10.21
CA LEU A 110 24.44 18.34 -9.94
C LEU A 110 24.80 17.11 -9.09
N ARG A 111 23.80 16.32 -8.68
CA ARG A 111 23.92 15.11 -7.87
C ARG A 111 24.57 15.34 -6.49
N MET A 112 24.10 16.38 -5.79
CA MET A 112 24.50 16.73 -4.42
C MET A 112 23.52 16.09 -3.41
N GLU A 113 23.67 14.79 -3.14
CA GLU A 113 22.70 13.98 -2.37
C GLU A 113 22.43 14.51 -0.96
N GLU A 114 23.46 14.87 -0.20
CA GLU A 114 23.33 15.41 1.17
C GLU A 114 22.47 16.68 1.19
N LEU A 115 22.70 17.59 0.24
CA LEU A 115 21.95 18.84 0.13
C LEU A 115 20.49 18.60 -0.26
N VAL A 116 20.24 17.65 -1.16
CA VAL A 116 18.87 17.24 -1.53
C VAL A 116 18.12 16.71 -0.31
N GLU A 117 18.75 15.90 0.54
CA GLU A 117 18.14 15.37 1.75
C GLU A 117 17.79 16.48 2.75
N GLU A 118 18.68 17.43 2.97
CA GLU A 118 18.45 18.60 3.82
C GLU A 118 17.27 19.46 3.31
N CYS A 119 17.23 19.72 2.00
CA CYS A 119 16.11 20.44 1.38
C CYS A 119 14.79 19.66 1.56
N VAL A 120 14.80 18.34 1.39
CA VAL A 120 13.61 17.50 1.60
C VAL A 120 13.13 17.59 3.04
N VAL A 121 14.02 17.47 4.03
CA VAL A 121 13.67 17.59 5.46
C VAL A 121 13.08 18.97 5.78
N PHE A 122 13.68 20.04 5.25
CA PHE A 122 13.17 21.40 5.43
C PHE A 122 11.77 21.57 4.84
N ILE A 123 11.51 21.02 3.64
CA ILE A 123 10.20 21.06 3.00
C ILE A 123 9.19 20.25 3.82
N SER A 124 9.54 19.05 4.25
CA SER A 124 8.63 18.17 4.99
C SER A 124 8.17 18.77 6.32
N GLY A 125 9.00 19.60 6.97
CA GLY A 125 8.60 20.34 8.17
C GLY A 125 7.63 21.51 7.93
N ARG A 126 7.57 22.04 6.70
CA ARG A 126 6.75 23.22 6.30
C ARG A 126 6.01 23.02 4.99
N VAL A 127 5.52 21.80 4.75
CA VAL A 127 4.96 21.42 3.45
C VAL A 127 3.75 22.28 3.08
N GLN A 128 2.93 22.69 4.05
CA GLN A 128 1.77 23.56 3.82
C GLN A 128 2.20 24.92 3.26
N ASP A 129 3.21 25.57 3.86
CA ASP A 129 3.72 26.86 3.40
C ASP A 129 4.37 26.74 2.01
N PHE A 130 5.11 25.65 1.80
CA PHE A 130 5.73 25.35 0.51
C PHE A 130 4.69 25.27 -0.63
N MET A 131 3.54 24.62 -0.41
CA MET A 131 2.49 24.53 -1.45
C MET A 131 1.80 25.87 -1.75
N LEU A 132 1.80 26.81 -0.80
CA LEU A 132 1.18 28.12 -0.96
C LEU A 132 2.05 29.10 -1.77
N LEU A 133 3.33 28.79 -1.98
CA LEU A 133 4.23 29.58 -2.81
C LEU A 133 3.68 29.79 -4.22
N ARG A 134 3.93 30.95 -4.83
CA ARG A 134 3.43 31.30 -6.18
C ARG A 134 4.27 30.69 -7.31
N VAL A 135 4.93 29.58 -7.05
CA VAL A 135 5.84 28.89 -7.99
C VAL A 135 5.16 27.61 -8.49
N ASP A 136 5.48 27.21 -9.71
CA ASP A 136 5.11 25.90 -10.23
C ASP A 136 6.18 24.87 -9.86
N PHE A 137 5.76 23.73 -9.31
CA PHE A 137 6.63 22.62 -8.93
C PHE A 137 6.73 21.55 -10.01
N GLY A 138 6.29 21.85 -11.24
CA GLY A 138 6.44 20.99 -12.41
C GLY A 138 7.89 20.58 -12.71
N CYS A 139 8.87 21.38 -12.30
CA CYS A 139 10.31 21.11 -12.47
C CYS A 139 10.88 20.06 -11.51
N LEU A 140 10.15 19.69 -10.44
CA LEU A 140 10.63 18.67 -9.49
C LEU A 140 10.54 17.28 -10.11
N SER A 141 11.62 16.51 -9.97
CA SER A 141 11.66 15.13 -10.45
C SER A 141 10.69 14.23 -9.66
N ASP A 142 10.26 13.14 -10.30
CA ASP A 142 9.42 12.12 -9.66
C ASP A 142 10.14 11.45 -8.47
N ALA A 143 11.49 11.41 -8.48
CA ALA A 143 12.30 10.89 -7.39
C ALA A 143 12.33 11.84 -6.18
N THR A 144 12.49 13.14 -6.40
CA THR A 144 12.42 14.17 -5.36
C THR A 144 11.04 14.22 -4.72
N ILE A 145 9.97 14.18 -5.52
CA ILE A 145 8.60 14.11 -5.00
C ILE A 145 8.40 12.85 -4.14
N ALA A 146 8.98 11.71 -4.54
CA ALA A 146 8.91 10.48 -3.75
C ALA A 146 9.64 10.64 -2.41
N LYS A 147 10.82 11.29 -2.37
CA LYS A 147 11.55 11.58 -1.12
C LYS A 147 10.75 12.49 -0.18
N ILE A 148 10.11 13.54 -0.71
CA ILE A 148 9.23 14.42 0.08
C ILE A 148 8.04 13.64 0.63
N ALA A 149 7.36 12.85 -0.21
CA ALA A 149 6.22 12.04 0.20
C ALA A 149 6.59 10.97 1.26
N ALA A 150 7.79 10.40 1.19
CA ALA A 150 8.29 9.45 2.18
C ALA A 150 8.38 10.07 3.58
N ASN A 151 8.83 11.33 3.66
CA ASN A 151 8.99 12.08 4.91
C ASN A 151 7.68 12.67 5.48
N CYS A 152 6.59 12.72 4.70
CA CYS A 152 5.28 13.14 5.20
C CYS A 152 4.46 11.95 5.71
N THR A 153 3.77 12.11 6.85
CA THR A 153 2.80 11.11 7.33
C THR A 153 1.51 11.13 6.49
N PRO A 154 0.78 10.00 6.39
CA PRO A 154 -0.52 9.96 5.71
C PRO A 154 -1.51 10.98 6.29
N GLU A 155 -1.52 11.15 7.61
CA GLU A 155 -2.37 12.07 8.35
C GLU A 155 -2.05 13.52 7.98
N GLN A 156 -0.76 13.89 7.96
CA GLN A 156 -0.33 15.21 7.47
C GLN A 156 -0.84 15.44 6.05
N LEU A 157 -0.55 14.52 5.11
CA LEU A 157 -0.94 14.65 3.70
C LEU A 157 -2.47 14.78 3.51
N GLN A 158 -3.26 14.27 4.43
CA GLN A 158 -4.73 14.37 4.39
C GLN A 158 -5.23 15.76 4.81
N THR A 159 -4.60 16.39 5.81
CA THR A 159 -4.96 17.74 6.29
C THR A 159 -4.50 18.87 5.38
N LEU A 160 -3.55 18.59 4.48
CA LEU A 160 -2.97 19.58 3.59
C LEU A 160 -3.98 20.11 2.56
N HIS A 161 -3.87 21.41 2.29
CA HIS A 161 -4.66 22.09 1.28
C HIS A 161 -3.76 22.68 0.18
N ASP A 162 -3.98 22.19 -1.05
CA ASP A 162 -3.37 22.72 -2.27
C ASP A 162 -4.47 23.10 -3.27
N PRO A 163 -4.90 24.38 -3.33
CA PRO A 163 -6.05 24.80 -4.13
C PRO A 163 -5.80 24.68 -5.64
N LYS A 164 -4.53 24.66 -6.08
CA LYS A 164 -4.16 24.55 -7.50
C LYS A 164 -3.59 23.17 -7.86
N ASP A 165 -3.56 22.24 -6.90
CA ASP A 165 -2.97 20.90 -7.02
C ASP A 165 -1.59 20.89 -7.70
N LYS A 166 -0.71 21.79 -7.26
CA LYS A 166 0.64 21.94 -7.83
C LYS A 166 1.51 20.71 -7.56
N ILE A 167 1.35 20.10 -6.38
CA ILE A 167 2.18 18.98 -5.94
C ILE A 167 1.45 17.97 -5.07
N LEU A 168 0.34 18.34 -4.40
CA LEU A 168 -0.30 17.50 -3.39
C LEU A 168 -0.80 16.16 -3.93
N SER A 169 -1.45 16.13 -5.10
CA SER A 169 -1.85 14.88 -5.75
C SER A 169 -0.66 13.99 -6.07
N LYS A 170 0.46 14.57 -6.53
CA LYS A 170 1.70 13.83 -6.82
C LYS A 170 2.28 13.22 -5.54
N LEU A 171 2.31 13.96 -4.43
CA LEU A 171 2.78 13.45 -3.13
C LEU A 171 1.91 12.28 -2.64
N ARG A 172 0.58 12.44 -2.68
CA ARG A 172 -0.37 11.39 -2.29
C ARG A 172 -0.23 10.16 -3.18
N ARG A 173 -0.09 10.34 -4.50
CA ARG A 173 0.20 9.25 -5.45
C ARG A 173 1.47 8.50 -5.09
N LYS A 174 2.59 9.21 -4.88
CA LYS A 174 3.87 8.60 -4.49
C LYS A 174 3.77 7.83 -3.18
N LYS A 175 2.95 8.30 -2.22
CA LYS A 175 2.69 7.56 -0.97
C LYS A 175 1.98 6.22 -1.21
N VAL A 176 1.00 6.19 -2.12
CA VAL A 176 0.31 4.96 -2.52
C VAL A 176 1.25 4.01 -3.26
N GLU A 177 2.00 4.53 -4.25
CA GLU A 177 2.99 3.75 -5.00
C GLU A 177 4.02 3.10 -4.06
N ALA A 178 4.54 3.85 -3.08
CA ALA A 178 5.48 3.34 -2.10
C ALA A 178 4.88 2.23 -1.21
N LEU A 179 3.62 2.40 -0.77
CA LEU A 179 2.91 1.38 0.01
C LEU A 179 2.74 0.08 -0.78
N VAL A 180 2.27 0.17 -2.03
CA VAL A 180 2.08 -1.00 -2.90
C VAL A 180 3.41 -1.66 -3.22
N LYS A 181 4.45 -0.87 -3.54
CA LYS A 181 5.79 -1.39 -3.81
C LYS A 181 6.34 -2.19 -2.63
N THR A 182 6.22 -1.64 -1.41
CA THR A 182 6.66 -2.32 -0.18
C THR A 182 5.95 -3.67 0.02
N LEU A 183 4.65 -3.75 -0.32
CA LEU A 183 3.89 -4.99 -0.25
C LEU A 183 4.31 -6.00 -1.34
N GLN A 184 4.53 -5.54 -2.57
CA GLN A 184 4.90 -6.43 -3.68
C GLN A 184 6.33 -6.99 -3.58
N GLU A 185 7.28 -6.20 -3.09
CA GLU A 185 8.68 -6.62 -2.91
C GLU A 185 8.88 -7.53 -1.69
N GLY A 186 7.96 -7.49 -0.73
CA GLY A 186 8.00 -8.33 0.46
C GLY A 186 7.38 -9.73 0.28
N GLU A 187 7.32 -10.48 1.37
CA GLU A 187 6.60 -11.77 1.43
C GLU A 187 5.07 -11.61 1.33
N ARG A 188 4.57 -10.39 1.62
CA ARG A 188 3.15 -10.05 1.78
C ARG A 188 2.60 -9.37 0.53
N ARG A 189 2.36 -10.15 -0.53
CA ARG A 189 1.89 -9.61 -1.82
C ARG A 189 0.41 -9.22 -1.76
N LEU A 190 0.11 -8.02 -2.26
CA LEU A 190 -1.25 -7.55 -2.42
C LEU A 190 -1.88 -8.23 -3.65
N GLU A 191 -3.06 -8.82 -3.50
CA GLU A 191 -3.79 -9.50 -4.59
C GLU A 191 -5.31 -9.24 -4.45
N ILE A 192 -6.07 -9.45 -5.54
CA ILE A 192 -7.54 -9.49 -5.50
C ILE A 192 -8.01 -10.94 -5.46
N CYS A 193 -9.00 -11.23 -4.62
CA CYS A 193 -9.58 -12.56 -4.52
C CYS A 193 -10.61 -12.81 -5.63
N THR A 194 -10.53 -13.95 -6.32
CA THR A 194 -11.51 -14.37 -7.34
C THR A 194 -12.92 -14.57 -6.77
N ASN A 195 -13.01 -14.98 -5.50
CA ASN A 195 -14.28 -15.36 -4.88
C ASN A 195 -15.01 -14.18 -4.25
N CYS A 196 -14.33 -13.37 -3.44
CA CYS A 196 -14.93 -12.21 -2.77
C CYS A 196 -14.70 -10.87 -3.48
N GLU A 197 -13.80 -10.84 -4.47
CA GLU A 197 -13.46 -9.65 -5.24
C GLU A 197 -13.04 -8.47 -4.35
N LEU A 198 -12.32 -8.78 -3.27
CA LEU A 198 -11.71 -7.82 -2.35
C LEU A 198 -10.20 -7.96 -2.41
N LEU A 199 -9.50 -6.86 -2.15
CA LEU A 199 -8.06 -6.88 -1.90
C LEU A 199 -7.77 -7.69 -0.64
N PHE A 200 -6.74 -8.52 -0.71
CA PHE A 200 -6.19 -9.25 0.42
C PHE A 200 -4.68 -9.36 0.27
N VAL A 201 -4.01 -9.66 1.39
CA VAL A 201 -2.57 -9.85 1.43
C VAL A 201 -2.29 -11.35 1.45
N ARG A 202 -1.64 -11.85 0.40
CA ARG A 202 -1.18 -13.24 0.33
C ARG A 202 0.04 -13.42 1.23
N GLY A 203 0.11 -14.56 1.92
CA GLY A 203 1.19 -14.85 2.86
C GLY A 203 0.99 -14.24 4.26
N ASP A 204 -0.14 -13.57 4.48
CA ASP A 204 -0.45 -13.03 5.80
C ASP A 204 -0.94 -14.11 6.77
N ARG A 205 -0.06 -14.54 7.69
CA ARG A 205 -0.39 -15.50 8.74
C ARG A 205 -1.51 -15.03 9.66
N GLY A 206 -1.76 -13.72 9.75
CA GLY A 206 -2.86 -13.12 10.52
C GLY A 206 -4.06 -12.69 9.67
N GLY A 207 -4.08 -13.03 8.37
CA GLY A 207 -5.11 -12.59 7.44
C GLY A 207 -6.49 -13.17 7.74
N LEU A 208 -7.53 -12.47 7.28
CA LEU A 208 -8.90 -12.99 7.36
C LEU A 208 -9.13 -14.12 6.34
N GLY A 209 -10.00 -15.06 6.71
CA GLY A 209 -10.52 -16.03 5.77
C GLY A 209 -11.49 -15.39 4.77
N CYS A 210 -11.58 -15.96 3.57
CA CYS A 210 -12.51 -15.51 2.55
C CYS A 210 -13.94 -15.97 2.85
N GLN A 211 -14.88 -15.04 3.02
CA GLN A 211 -16.29 -15.38 3.28
C GLN A 211 -16.98 -16.09 2.10
N LYS A 212 -16.53 -15.82 0.86
CA LYS A 212 -17.05 -16.47 -0.36
C LYS A 212 -16.15 -17.60 -0.87
N GLY A 213 -15.04 -17.87 -0.18
CA GLY A 213 -14.07 -18.89 -0.58
C GLY A 213 -14.57 -20.30 -0.34
N LYS A 214 -13.96 -21.27 -1.02
CA LYS A 214 -14.23 -22.69 -0.80
C LYS A 214 -13.95 -23.03 0.67
N ARG A 215 -14.94 -23.60 1.34
CA ARG A 215 -14.89 -23.89 2.77
C ARG A 215 -14.11 -25.17 3.04
N GLN A 216 -13.17 -25.10 3.97
CA GLN A 216 -12.33 -26.20 4.43
C GLN A 216 -12.40 -26.30 5.95
N ILE A 217 -12.20 -27.50 6.48
CA ILE A 217 -12.15 -27.74 7.92
C ILE A 217 -10.72 -27.45 8.37
N GLY A 218 -10.56 -26.45 9.23
CA GLY A 218 -9.30 -26.06 9.82
C GLY A 218 -8.81 -27.07 10.86
N VAL A 219 -7.62 -26.80 11.39
CA VAL A 219 -6.90 -27.72 12.29
C VAL A 219 -7.63 -27.94 13.62
N HIS A 220 -8.51 -27.00 14.00
CA HIS A 220 -9.32 -27.06 15.21
C HIS A 220 -10.80 -27.38 14.93
N GLY A 221 -11.14 -27.80 13.70
CA GLY A 221 -12.50 -28.17 13.29
C GLY A 221 -13.37 -26.99 12.84
N GLU A 222 -12.80 -25.81 12.70
CA GLU A 222 -13.47 -24.58 12.27
C GLU A 222 -13.63 -24.50 10.74
N LEU A 223 -14.70 -23.87 10.23
CA LEU A 223 -14.95 -23.76 8.79
C LEU A 223 -14.29 -22.52 8.17
N VAL A 224 -13.07 -22.66 7.65
CA VAL A 224 -12.30 -21.56 7.06
C VAL A 224 -12.48 -21.52 5.55
N GLY A 225 -12.76 -20.32 5.00
CA GLY A 225 -12.65 -20.09 3.56
C GLY A 225 -11.28 -19.49 3.22
N THR A 226 -10.65 -19.94 2.15
CA THR A 226 -9.35 -19.40 1.70
C THR A 226 -9.53 -18.38 0.59
N HIS A 227 -8.72 -17.32 0.60
CA HIS A 227 -8.64 -16.40 -0.54
C HIS A 227 -7.89 -17.07 -1.70
N GLU A 228 -8.36 -16.84 -2.92
CA GLU A 228 -7.74 -17.36 -4.15
C GLU A 228 -7.42 -16.19 -5.06
N ALA A 229 -6.15 -16.06 -5.43
CA ALA A 229 -5.63 -15.01 -6.30
C ALA A 229 -6.40 -14.92 -7.63
N LYS A 230 -6.79 -13.72 -8.06
CA LYS A 230 -7.36 -13.50 -9.39
C LYS A 230 -6.24 -13.63 -10.44
N PRO A 231 -6.34 -14.59 -11.39
CA PRO A 231 -5.30 -14.80 -12.38
C PRO A 231 -5.18 -13.57 -13.30
N GLY A 232 -3.96 -13.15 -13.58
CA GLY A 232 -3.66 -12.01 -14.46
C GLY A 232 -3.87 -10.64 -13.83
N TRP A 233 -4.22 -10.55 -12.55
CA TRP A 233 -4.29 -9.27 -11.84
C TRP A 233 -2.88 -8.71 -11.59
N GLN A 234 -2.70 -7.40 -11.80
CA GLN A 234 -1.44 -6.69 -11.62
C GLN A 234 -1.67 -5.38 -10.86
N ALA A 235 -0.84 -5.12 -9.84
CA ALA A 235 -1.00 -3.95 -8.99
C ALA A 235 -0.71 -2.64 -9.74
N GLU A 236 0.18 -2.67 -10.73
CA GLU A 236 0.55 -1.52 -11.55
C GLU A 236 -0.62 -1.06 -12.42
N VAL A 237 -1.35 -2.03 -13.01
CA VAL A 237 -2.57 -1.77 -13.78
C VAL A 237 -3.65 -1.22 -12.86
N PHE A 238 -3.79 -1.76 -11.65
CA PHE A 238 -4.68 -1.22 -10.62
C PHE A 238 -4.41 0.25 -10.30
N LEU A 239 -3.16 0.62 -10.04
CA LEU A 239 -2.78 2.00 -9.76
C LEU A 239 -3.04 2.94 -10.96
N LYS A 240 -2.78 2.46 -12.19
CA LYS A 240 -3.04 3.25 -13.40
C LYS A 240 -4.53 3.56 -13.58
N GLU A 241 -5.39 2.57 -13.40
CA GLU A 241 -6.85 2.76 -13.50
C GLU A 241 -7.40 3.65 -12.38
N LEU A 242 -6.89 3.51 -11.15
CA LEU A 242 -7.24 4.43 -10.05
C LEU A 242 -6.90 5.88 -10.39
N GLY A 243 -5.73 6.12 -10.98
CA GLY A 243 -5.30 7.45 -11.39
C GLY A 243 -6.11 8.04 -12.55
N ALA A 244 -6.69 7.19 -13.40
CA ALA A 244 -7.55 7.62 -14.51
C ALA A 244 -9.00 7.89 -14.08
N HIS A 245 -9.45 7.30 -12.98
CA HIS A 245 -10.84 7.37 -12.53
C HIS A 245 -11.20 8.75 -11.96
N LYS A 246 -12.07 9.48 -12.66
CA LYS A 246 -12.59 10.78 -12.21
C LYS A 246 -13.44 10.58 -10.96
N GLY A 247 -13.03 11.18 -9.84
CA GLY A 247 -13.75 11.15 -8.56
C GLY A 247 -13.10 10.30 -7.47
N ILE A 248 -11.99 9.62 -7.75
CA ILE A 248 -11.16 8.98 -6.73
C ILE A 248 -9.96 9.87 -6.44
N SER A 249 -9.78 10.24 -5.17
CA SER A 249 -8.54 10.89 -4.74
C SER A 249 -7.48 9.86 -4.40
N TRP A 250 -6.20 10.22 -4.60
CA TRP A 250 -5.08 9.39 -4.15
C TRP A 250 -5.06 9.19 -2.62
N SER A 251 -5.71 10.09 -1.85
CA SER A 251 -5.93 9.91 -0.41
C SER A 251 -6.87 8.74 -0.13
N ALA A 252 -8.00 8.66 -0.84
CA ALA A 252 -8.91 7.52 -0.74
C ALA A 252 -8.25 6.21 -1.19
N ALA A 253 -7.46 6.24 -2.27
CA ALA A 253 -6.69 5.08 -2.71
C ALA A 253 -5.70 4.59 -1.64
N TYR A 254 -5.01 5.50 -0.95
CA TYR A 254 -4.12 5.16 0.16
C TYR A 254 -4.87 4.41 1.26
N TRP A 255 -5.96 4.99 1.76
CA TRP A 255 -6.73 4.39 2.86
C TRP A 255 -7.44 3.09 2.45
N TYR A 256 -7.83 2.94 1.18
CA TYR A 256 -8.35 1.68 0.66
C TYR A 256 -7.28 0.57 0.70
N VAL A 257 -6.10 0.83 0.13
CA VAL A 257 -5.01 -0.16 0.12
C VAL A 257 -4.54 -0.44 1.55
N TRP A 258 -4.25 0.59 2.33
CA TRP A 258 -3.79 0.45 3.71
C TRP A 258 -4.83 -0.28 4.58
N GLY A 259 -6.11 0.09 4.48
CA GLY A 259 -7.20 -0.55 5.21
C GLY A 259 -7.39 -2.03 4.87
N SER A 260 -7.05 -2.45 3.66
CA SER A 260 -7.07 -3.87 3.26
C SER A 260 -5.99 -4.72 3.96
N THR A 261 -4.94 -4.08 4.48
CA THR A 261 -3.82 -4.76 5.18
C THR A 261 -4.00 -4.85 6.70
N LYS A 262 -5.03 -4.19 7.24
CA LYS A 262 -5.23 -4.01 8.67
C LYS A 262 -6.51 -4.70 9.13
N TYR A 263 -6.40 -5.38 10.27
CA TYR A 263 -7.47 -6.17 10.87
C TYR A 263 -7.59 -5.83 12.35
N PHE A 264 -8.80 -5.94 12.88
CA PHE A 264 -9.08 -5.71 14.30
C PHE A 264 -10.19 -6.63 14.80
N SER A 265 -10.24 -6.85 16.11
CA SER A 265 -11.31 -7.64 16.74
C SER A 265 -12.45 -6.73 17.18
N CYS A 266 -13.69 -7.04 16.80
CA CYS A 266 -14.86 -6.23 17.12
C CYS A 266 -15.50 -6.67 18.45
N ARG A 267 -15.78 -5.72 19.35
CA ARG A 267 -16.44 -6.03 20.64
C ARG A 267 -17.92 -6.38 20.52
N VAL A 268 -18.56 -6.02 19.41
CA VAL A 268 -20.00 -6.20 19.15
C VAL A 268 -20.26 -7.58 18.55
N CYS A 269 -19.73 -7.87 17.36
CA CYS A 269 -19.91 -9.16 16.70
C CYS A 269 -18.92 -10.24 17.17
N LYS A 270 -17.91 -9.90 17.96
CA LYS A 270 -16.83 -10.79 18.43
C LYS A 270 -15.98 -11.42 17.32
N GLN A 271 -16.12 -10.94 16.08
CA GLN A 271 -15.32 -11.40 14.94
C GLN A 271 -14.11 -10.51 14.68
N ARG A 272 -13.11 -11.06 13.98
CA ARG A 272 -12.02 -10.30 13.37
C ARG A 272 -12.51 -9.72 12.04
N CYS A 273 -12.25 -8.44 11.81
CA CYS A 273 -12.78 -7.68 10.68
C CYS A 273 -11.69 -6.82 10.05
N SER A 274 -11.81 -6.55 8.74
CA SER A 274 -10.94 -5.59 8.06
C SER A 274 -11.36 -4.16 8.39
N LEU A 275 -10.42 -3.21 8.37
CA LEU A 275 -10.78 -1.79 8.44
C LEU A 275 -11.72 -1.36 7.31
N LEU A 276 -11.71 -2.03 6.15
CA LEU A 276 -12.66 -1.76 5.06
C LEU A 276 -14.12 -2.08 5.43
N GLU A 277 -14.33 -3.01 6.38
CA GLU A 277 -15.65 -3.42 6.83
C GLU A 277 -16.15 -2.57 8.01
N LEU A 278 -15.43 -1.53 8.45
CA LEU A 278 -15.69 -0.79 9.69
C LEU A 278 -17.16 -0.34 9.87
N ARG A 279 -17.88 -0.05 8.77
CA ARG A 279 -19.30 0.38 8.82
C ARG A 279 -20.33 -0.74 8.67
N GLU A 280 -19.92 -2.00 8.56
CA GLU A 280 -20.78 -3.14 8.19
C GLU A 280 -20.86 -4.23 9.28
N CYS A 281 -20.98 -3.85 10.57
CA CYS A 281 -21.10 -4.81 11.66
C CYS A 281 -22.50 -5.40 11.76
N ALA A 282 -22.68 -6.61 11.26
CA ALA A 282 -23.88 -7.40 11.48
C ALA A 282 -23.79 -8.17 12.81
N TYR A 283 -24.76 -7.99 13.71
CA TYR A 283 -24.82 -8.69 15.00
C TYR A 283 -26.26 -9.04 15.42
N HIS A 284 -26.40 -9.98 16.36
CA HIS A 284 -27.65 -10.32 17.02
C HIS A 284 -27.69 -9.70 18.42
N PRO A 285 -28.64 -8.80 18.74
CA PRO A 285 -28.76 -8.22 20.09
C PRO A 285 -29.42 -9.17 21.10
N GLY A 286 -30.14 -10.19 20.62
CA GLY A 286 -30.87 -11.13 21.46
C GLY A 286 -29.97 -12.24 21.99
N SER A 287 -30.20 -12.67 23.22
CA SER A 287 -29.57 -13.85 23.80
C SER A 287 -29.96 -15.14 23.05
N ILE A 288 -29.10 -16.14 23.17
CA ILE A 288 -29.39 -17.50 22.76
C ILE A 288 -30.44 -18.07 23.71
N VAL A 289 -31.56 -18.54 23.16
CA VAL A 289 -32.61 -19.26 23.88
C VAL A 289 -32.68 -20.69 23.35
N ASP A 290 -33.17 -21.62 24.18
CA ASP A 290 -33.16 -23.08 23.95
C ASP A 290 -31.75 -23.70 23.91
N HIS A 291 -31.67 -25.03 23.85
CA HIS A 291 -30.40 -25.78 23.87
C HIS A 291 -30.27 -26.75 22.69
N GLY A 292 -29.02 -27.07 22.32
CA GLY A 292 -28.70 -28.03 21.27
C GLY A 292 -29.21 -27.59 19.89
N PRO A 293 -29.76 -28.50 19.05
CA PRO A 293 -30.19 -28.19 17.68
C PRO A 293 -31.41 -27.25 17.60
N ALA A 294 -32.06 -26.97 18.73
CA ALA A 294 -33.17 -26.02 18.82
C ALA A 294 -32.73 -24.60 19.21
N ALA A 295 -31.45 -24.41 19.57
CA ALA A 295 -30.93 -23.11 19.98
C ALA A 295 -31.23 -22.04 18.93
N LYS A 296 -31.74 -20.89 19.35
CA LYS A 296 -32.11 -19.77 18.48
C LYS A 296 -31.83 -18.43 19.13
N TYR A 297 -31.66 -17.39 18.32
CA TYR A 297 -31.54 -16.03 18.83
C TYR A 297 -32.91 -15.45 19.20
N SER A 298 -33.07 -14.92 20.41
CA SER A 298 -34.32 -14.29 20.86
C SER A 298 -34.73 -13.06 20.06
N CYS A 299 -33.80 -12.39 19.38
CA CYS A 299 -34.09 -11.16 18.62
C CYS A 299 -34.76 -11.38 17.26
N CYS A 300 -34.53 -12.52 16.60
CA CYS A 300 -35.04 -12.79 15.25
C CYS A 300 -35.44 -14.25 15.02
N SER A 301 -35.35 -15.10 16.06
CA SER A 301 -35.62 -16.54 16.00
C SER A 301 -34.75 -17.33 15.01
N ALA A 302 -33.65 -16.74 14.52
CA ALA A 302 -32.69 -17.46 13.69
C ALA A 302 -32.05 -18.59 14.51
N ARG A 303 -32.03 -19.80 13.94
CA ARG A 303 -31.45 -20.98 14.58
C ARG A 303 -29.93 -20.89 14.61
N ILE A 304 -29.34 -21.33 15.71
CA ILE A 304 -27.90 -21.41 15.92
C ILE A 304 -27.50 -22.83 15.57
N PHE A 305 -26.83 -22.96 14.44
CA PHE A 305 -26.22 -24.24 14.08
C PHE A 305 -24.89 -24.35 14.85
N SER A 306 -24.79 -25.39 15.69
CA SER A 306 -23.79 -25.64 16.75
C SER A 306 -22.30 -25.55 16.37
N VAL A 307 -21.92 -25.21 15.14
CA VAL A 307 -20.52 -25.23 14.70
C VAL A 307 -20.04 -23.93 14.02
N ASP A 308 -20.94 -23.01 13.63
CA ASP A 308 -20.52 -21.81 12.88
C ASP A 308 -21.10 -20.51 13.45
N GLU A 309 -20.36 -19.87 14.38
CA GLU A 309 -20.57 -18.46 14.72
C GLU A 309 -20.16 -17.51 13.57
N ILE A 310 -19.43 -18.01 12.56
CA ILE A 310 -18.78 -17.19 11.53
C ILE A 310 -19.70 -16.90 10.32
N SER A 311 -20.78 -17.67 10.13
CA SER A 311 -21.56 -17.61 8.87
C SER A 311 -22.98 -17.07 9.00
N MET A 312 -23.43 -16.67 10.19
CA MET A 312 -24.74 -16.07 10.39
C MET A 312 -24.60 -14.54 10.44
N ARG A 313 -24.88 -13.87 9.32
CA ARG A 313 -25.00 -12.40 9.31
C ARG A 313 -26.05 -11.99 10.33
N GLY A 314 -25.66 -11.17 11.30
CA GLY A 314 -26.55 -10.70 12.35
C GLY A 314 -27.79 -9.98 11.83
N CYS A 315 -28.85 -9.97 12.64
CA CYS A 315 -30.14 -9.39 12.24
C CYS A 315 -30.21 -7.86 12.40
N LYS A 316 -29.21 -7.24 13.02
CA LYS A 316 -29.06 -5.78 13.09
C LYS A 316 -27.68 -5.39 12.59
N THR A 317 -27.57 -4.20 12.01
CA THR A 317 -26.32 -3.61 11.55
C THR A 317 -25.93 -2.39 12.38
N THR A 318 -24.64 -2.22 12.62
CA THR A 318 -24.04 -1.03 13.25
C THR A 318 -22.61 -0.87 12.75
N ALA A 319 -21.89 0.16 13.21
CA ALA A 319 -20.45 0.24 12.96
C ALA A 319 -19.70 -0.73 13.88
N HIS A 320 -18.69 -1.40 13.36
CA HIS A 320 -17.80 -2.20 14.20
C HIS A 320 -17.13 -1.31 15.24
N VAL A 321 -16.96 -1.84 16.44
CA VAL A 321 -16.21 -1.14 17.49
C VAL A 321 -15.01 -1.99 17.90
N PRO A 322 -13.77 -1.50 17.66
CA PRO A 322 -12.56 -2.22 18.03
C PRO A 322 -12.52 -2.55 19.53
N LEU A 323 -12.03 -3.75 19.86
CA LEU A 323 -11.69 -4.12 21.23
C LEU A 323 -10.50 -3.27 21.70
N ARG A 324 -10.58 -2.75 22.94
CA ARG A 324 -9.52 -1.92 23.53
C ARG A 324 -8.27 -2.80 23.73
N GLY A 325 -7.26 -2.64 22.88
CA GLY A 325 -5.97 -3.31 23.04
C GLY A 325 -5.28 -3.68 21.72
N ASP A 326 -6.03 -3.91 20.64
CA ASP A 326 -5.42 -4.48 19.42
C ASP A 326 -4.66 -3.46 18.57
N THR A 327 -5.15 -2.22 18.41
CA THR A 327 -4.53 -1.20 17.53
C THR A 327 -5.17 0.19 17.73
N HIS A 328 -5.22 0.69 18.97
CA HIS A 328 -5.98 1.92 19.29
C HIS A 328 -5.55 3.16 18.47
N ALA A 329 -4.28 3.25 18.08
CA ALA A 329 -3.75 4.34 17.25
C ALA A 329 -4.10 4.18 15.76
N GLU A 330 -3.93 2.98 15.19
CA GLU A 330 -4.15 2.74 13.75
C GLU A 330 -5.65 2.75 13.38
N GLY A 331 -6.49 2.12 14.21
CA GLY A 331 -7.94 2.15 14.01
C GLY A 331 -8.56 3.54 14.23
N GLY A 332 -7.97 4.34 15.12
CA GLY A 332 -8.35 5.75 15.34
C GLY A 332 -8.05 6.61 14.12
N SER A 333 -6.80 6.57 13.63
CA SER A 333 -6.38 7.31 12.44
C SER A 333 -7.24 6.96 11.22
N PHE A 334 -7.53 5.68 11.01
CA PHE A 334 -8.44 5.26 9.94
C PHE A 334 -9.85 5.82 10.13
N GLY A 335 -10.42 5.68 11.33
CA GLY A 335 -11.76 6.15 11.66
C GLY A 335 -11.92 7.65 11.42
N ASP A 336 -10.95 8.44 11.87
CA ASP A 336 -10.89 9.88 11.66
C ASP A 336 -10.76 10.21 10.17
N ALA A 337 -9.93 9.46 9.44
CA ALA A 337 -9.76 9.66 8.02
C ALA A 337 -11.06 9.42 7.24
N VAL A 338 -11.79 8.35 7.57
CA VAL A 338 -13.04 7.98 6.88
C VAL A 338 -14.26 8.75 7.39
N ALA A 339 -14.11 9.52 8.48
CA ALA A 339 -15.11 10.48 8.94
C ALA A 339 -15.16 11.75 8.05
N LEU A 340 -14.12 12.01 7.25
CA LEU A 340 -14.14 13.11 6.29
C LEU A 340 -15.23 12.93 5.23
N SER A 341 -15.81 14.05 4.80
CA SER A 341 -16.86 14.10 3.79
C SER A 341 -16.48 13.35 2.52
N ASN A 342 -17.36 12.44 2.08
CA ASN A 342 -17.25 11.62 0.89
C ASN A 342 -16.05 10.66 0.82
N MET A 343 -15.20 10.59 1.85
CA MET A 343 -14.02 9.71 1.86
C MET A 343 -14.43 8.24 1.72
N TRP A 344 -15.49 7.85 2.41
CA TRP A 344 -15.96 6.47 2.41
C TRP A 344 -16.57 6.05 1.07
N GLU A 345 -17.29 6.96 0.40
CA GLU A 345 -17.76 6.70 -0.96
C GLU A 345 -16.60 6.58 -1.95
N GLN A 346 -15.55 7.40 -1.80
CA GLN A 346 -14.35 7.29 -2.65
C GLN A 346 -13.58 5.99 -2.42
N ILE A 347 -13.48 5.52 -1.18
CA ILE A 347 -12.86 4.21 -0.86
C ILE A 347 -13.67 3.07 -1.49
N ARG A 348 -15.01 3.14 -1.44
CA ARG A 348 -15.88 2.19 -2.15
C ARG A 348 -15.77 2.28 -3.66
N ALA A 349 -15.48 3.47 -4.21
CA ALA A 349 -15.18 3.61 -5.63
C ALA A 349 -13.84 2.93 -6.00
N CYS A 350 -12.83 3.01 -5.13
CA CYS A 350 -11.57 2.25 -5.30
C CYS A 350 -11.82 0.74 -5.34
N GLU A 351 -12.68 0.25 -4.46
CA GLU A 351 -13.12 -1.16 -4.45
C GLU A 351 -13.79 -1.56 -5.76
N LYS A 352 -14.69 -0.73 -6.31
CA LYS A 352 -15.31 -0.99 -7.62
C LYS A 352 -14.29 -1.06 -8.76
N VAL A 353 -13.30 -0.15 -8.78
CA VAL A 353 -12.21 -0.19 -9.77
C VAL A 353 -11.42 -1.49 -9.63
N ALA A 354 -11.11 -1.90 -8.39
CA ALA A 354 -10.42 -3.16 -8.13
C ALA A 354 -11.21 -4.36 -8.69
N ARG A 355 -12.52 -4.42 -8.44
CA ARG A 355 -13.40 -5.51 -8.93
C ARG A 355 -13.48 -5.60 -10.45
N ALA A 356 -13.49 -4.46 -11.12
CA ALA A 356 -13.59 -4.40 -12.58
C ALA A 356 -12.35 -4.96 -13.30
N GLN A 357 -11.22 -5.17 -12.61
CA GLN A 357 -9.99 -5.66 -13.22
C GLN A 357 -9.92 -7.18 -13.33
N GLY A 358 -9.45 -7.66 -14.48
CA GLY A 358 -9.37 -9.08 -14.83
C GLY A 358 -10.64 -9.59 -15.51
N PRO A 359 -10.67 -10.85 -16.00
CA PRO A 359 -11.84 -11.41 -16.64
C PRO A 359 -13.07 -11.31 -15.71
N PRO A 360 -14.28 -11.10 -16.27
CA PRO A 360 -15.50 -11.12 -15.46
C PRO A 360 -15.51 -12.43 -14.68
N SER A 361 -15.78 -12.33 -13.37
CA SER A 361 -16.01 -13.51 -12.57
C SER A 361 -17.10 -14.32 -13.26
N THR A 362 -16.90 -15.63 -13.44
CA THR A 362 -17.94 -16.55 -13.93
C THR A 362 -19.09 -16.72 -12.90
N GLY A 363 -19.26 -15.75 -12.00
CA GLY A 363 -20.14 -15.79 -10.84
C GLY A 363 -21.06 -14.58 -10.73
N ASP A 364 -21.13 -13.71 -11.74
CA ASP A 364 -22.15 -12.64 -11.79
C ASP A 364 -23.48 -13.19 -12.37
N ALA A 365 -24.02 -14.18 -11.67
CA ALA A 365 -25.45 -14.38 -11.59
C ALA A 365 -25.84 -13.95 -10.18
N GLY A 366 -26.52 -12.80 -10.07
CA GLY A 366 -26.95 -12.25 -8.80
C GLY A 366 -27.60 -13.31 -7.90
N GLY A 367 -27.22 -13.31 -6.62
CA GLY A 367 -27.91 -14.05 -5.56
C GLY A 367 -27.99 -15.57 -5.75
N GLY A 368 -27.03 -16.29 -5.15
CA GLY A 368 -27.12 -17.74 -4.95
C GLY A 368 -26.36 -18.55 -5.99
N GLY A 369 -25.04 -18.62 -5.83
CA GLY A 369 -24.21 -19.56 -6.57
C GLY A 369 -24.67 -20.99 -6.29
N LYS A 370 -25.27 -21.65 -7.29
CA LYS A 370 -25.39 -23.10 -7.32
C LYS A 370 -23.98 -23.68 -7.35
N VAL A 371 -23.63 -24.41 -6.29
CA VAL A 371 -22.49 -25.34 -6.30
C VAL A 371 -22.77 -26.37 -7.39
N ASP A 372 -21.85 -26.54 -8.34
CA ASP A 372 -21.93 -27.64 -9.30
C ASP A 372 -21.51 -28.95 -8.62
N VAL A 373 -22.51 -29.59 -8.03
CA VAL A 373 -22.40 -30.84 -7.26
C VAL A 373 -22.01 -32.03 -8.15
N ALA A 374 -22.08 -31.89 -9.48
CA ALA A 374 -21.74 -32.97 -10.41
C ALA A 374 -20.27 -33.41 -10.31
N SER A 375 -19.39 -32.54 -9.81
CA SER A 375 -17.96 -32.82 -9.66
C SER A 375 -17.58 -33.60 -8.39
N LEU A 376 -18.54 -33.88 -7.49
CA LEU A 376 -18.28 -34.50 -6.18
C LEU A 376 -18.68 -35.99 -6.07
N PHE A 377 -19.22 -36.58 -7.14
CA PHE A 377 -19.66 -37.98 -7.12
C PHE A 377 -19.13 -38.73 -8.36
N PRO A 378 -18.30 -39.78 -8.18
CA PRO A 378 -18.05 -40.75 -9.25
C PRO A 378 -19.38 -41.39 -9.67
N THR A 379 -19.63 -41.43 -10.97
CA THR A 379 -20.81 -42.03 -11.60
C THR A 379 -20.95 -43.50 -11.21
N ALA A 380 -22.05 -43.86 -10.56
CA ALA A 380 -22.43 -45.24 -10.28
C ALA A 380 -23.81 -45.56 -10.89
N VAL A 381 -23.74 -46.27 -12.02
CA VAL A 381 -24.57 -47.40 -12.48
C VAL A 381 -26.09 -47.21 -12.64
N ASP A 382 -26.53 -47.55 -13.86
CA ASP A 382 -27.88 -47.64 -14.39
C ASP A 382 -28.97 -48.12 -13.42
N ARG A 383 -30.12 -47.42 -13.45
CA ARG A 383 -31.42 -48.11 -13.38
C ARG A 383 -32.52 -47.33 -14.09
N GLU A 384 -33.28 -48.10 -14.86
CA GLU A 384 -34.16 -47.73 -15.96
C GLU A 384 -35.38 -46.84 -15.64
N GLN A 385 -35.86 -46.30 -16.76
CA GLN A 385 -37.05 -45.47 -17.00
C GLN A 385 -38.36 -46.01 -16.38
N SER A 386 -39.21 -45.10 -15.91
CA SER A 386 -40.64 -45.18 -16.26
C SER A 386 -41.31 -43.82 -16.23
N SER A 387 -41.67 -43.38 -17.43
CA SER A 387 -42.40 -42.18 -17.77
C SER A 387 -43.86 -42.27 -17.34
N ARG A 388 -44.38 -41.26 -16.62
CA ARG A 388 -45.79 -40.87 -16.73
C ARG A 388 -45.92 -39.35 -16.80
N LYS A 389 -46.18 -38.89 -18.03
CA LYS A 389 -46.71 -37.56 -18.34
C LYS A 389 -48.09 -37.41 -17.67
N LEU A 390 -48.27 -36.33 -16.92
CA LEU A 390 -49.58 -35.71 -16.74
C LEU A 390 -49.40 -34.22 -17.05
N ASN A 391 -49.98 -33.83 -18.18
CA ASN A 391 -50.22 -32.43 -18.53
C ASN A 391 -51.32 -31.90 -17.61
N LEU A 392 -51.13 -30.68 -17.06
CA LEU A 392 -52.23 -29.77 -16.77
C LEU A 392 -51.68 -28.33 -16.71
N VAL A 393 -52.38 -27.49 -17.45
CA VAL A 393 -52.22 -26.05 -17.66
C VAL A 393 -52.60 -25.28 -16.39
N GLY A 394 -51.88 -24.19 -16.09
CA GLY A 394 -52.36 -23.09 -15.24
C GLY A 394 -51.55 -22.82 -13.96
N GLU A 395 -51.20 -21.54 -13.78
CA GLU A 395 -50.75 -20.87 -12.54
C GLU A 395 -49.23 -20.88 -12.18
N SER A 396 -48.61 -19.84 -12.74
CA SER A 396 -47.49 -19.04 -12.24
C SER A 396 -47.35 -18.95 -10.70
N GLY A 397 -46.14 -19.23 -10.20
CA GLY A 397 -45.61 -18.64 -8.94
C GLY A 397 -45.16 -19.60 -7.84
N SER A 398 -45.75 -20.79 -7.68
CA SER A 398 -45.57 -21.62 -6.46
C SER A 398 -44.69 -22.87 -6.64
N SER A 399 -44.54 -23.36 -7.87
CA SER A 399 -43.82 -24.62 -8.15
C SER A 399 -42.29 -24.52 -7.98
N GLY A 400 -41.71 -23.36 -8.29
CA GLY A 400 -40.26 -23.11 -8.13
C GLY A 400 -39.83 -23.09 -6.66
N TYR A 401 -40.62 -22.44 -5.80
CA TYR A 401 -40.34 -22.32 -4.37
C TYR A 401 -40.43 -23.68 -3.65
N ARG A 402 -41.43 -24.51 -3.96
CA ARG A 402 -41.51 -25.89 -3.40
C ARG A 402 -40.35 -26.77 -3.85
N LYS A 403 -39.94 -26.67 -5.12
CA LYS A 403 -38.76 -27.40 -5.63
C LYS A 403 -37.48 -26.93 -4.93
N GLN A 404 -37.32 -25.63 -4.71
CA GLN A 404 -36.18 -25.04 -4.01
C GLN A 404 -36.13 -25.43 -2.52
N CYS A 405 -37.27 -25.40 -1.81
CA CYS A 405 -37.37 -25.92 -0.44
C CYS A 405 -37.04 -27.42 -0.34
N LYS A 406 -37.45 -28.22 -1.34
CA LYS A 406 -37.16 -29.66 -1.36
C LYS A 406 -35.67 -29.94 -1.61
N VAL A 407 -35.02 -29.13 -2.45
CA VAL A 407 -33.56 -29.18 -2.66
C VAL A 407 -32.81 -28.78 -1.39
N LEU A 408 -33.22 -27.70 -0.72
CA LEU A 408 -32.62 -27.28 0.56
C LEU A 408 -32.80 -28.34 1.66
N GLN A 409 -33.96 -29.00 1.72
CA GLN A 409 -34.20 -30.10 2.66
C GLN A 409 -33.34 -31.33 2.36
N LEU A 410 -33.09 -31.64 1.09
CA LEU A 410 -32.19 -32.75 0.70
C LEU A 410 -30.73 -32.42 1.00
N GLN A 411 -30.29 -31.20 0.70
CA GLN A 411 -28.96 -30.71 1.09
C GLN A 411 -28.75 -30.73 2.60
N GLU A 412 -29.78 -30.38 3.38
CA GLU A 412 -29.73 -30.44 4.84
C GLU A 412 -29.67 -31.89 5.35
N LYS A 413 -30.40 -32.82 4.73
CA LYS A 413 -30.30 -34.25 5.07
C LYS A 413 -28.92 -34.81 4.76
N ASP A 414 -28.33 -34.45 3.62
CA ASP A 414 -26.98 -34.89 3.25
C ASP A 414 -25.91 -34.25 4.14
N ARG A 415 -26.08 -32.97 4.53
CA ARG A 415 -25.21 -32.29 5.48
C ARG A 415 -25.22 -32.98 6.85
N VAL A 416 -26.41 -33.31 7.37
CA VAL A 416 -26.57 -34.05 8.64
C VAL A 416 -25.95 -35.44 8.54
N ARG A 417 -26.12 -36.13 7.41
CA ARG A 417 -25.50 -37.44 7.17
C ARG A 417 -23.97 -37.36 7.17
N CYS A 418 -23.39 -36.36 6.49
CA CYS A 418 -21.94 -36.13 6.50
C CYS A 418 -21.41 -35.80 7.90
N GLN A 419 -22.16 -35.03 8.69
CA GLN A 419 -21.82 -34.73 10.08
C GLN A 419 -21.85 -35.97 10.98
N GLU A 420 -22.82 -36.87 10.79
CA GLU A 420 -22.88 -38.13 11.52
C GLU A 420 -21.70 -39.04 11.16
N ILE A 421 -21.35 -39.13 9.87
CA ILE A 421 -20.17 -39.87 9.42
C ILE A 421 -18.88 -39.28 10.02
N ALA A 422 -18.72 -37.96 10.00
CA ALA A 422 -17.54 -37.30 10.59
C ALA A 422 -17.44 -37.57 12.10
N ARG A 423 -18.57 -37.51 12.82
CA ARG A 423 -18.63 -37.83 14.25
C ARG A 423 -18.26 -39.29 14.52
N GLN A 424 -18.75 -40.23 13.70
CA GLN A 424 -18.41 -41.64 13.82
C GLN A 424 -16.92 -41.90 13.54
N LEU A 425 -16.32 -41.22 12.55
CA LEU A 425 -14.90 -41.32 12.25
C LEU A 425 -14.03 -40.78 13.40
N VAL A 426 -14.43 -39.68 14.04
CA VAL A 426 -13.74 -39.15 15.24
C VAL A 426 -13.84 -40.12 16.41
N LEU A 427 -15.01 -40.74 16.61
CA LEU A 427 -15.20 -41.74 17.66
C LEU A 427 -14.41 -43.03 17.39
N GLN A 428 -14.35 -43.48 16.14
CA GLN A 428 -13.52 -44.63 15.74
C GLN A 428 -12.03 -44.34 15.93
N ARG A 429 -11.58 -43.12 15.59
CA ARG A 429 -10.19 -42.69 15.83
C ARG A 429 -9.85 -42.70 17.32
N LYS A 430 -10.74 -42.16 18.18
CA LYS A 430 -10.57 -42.21 19.65
C LYS A 430 -10.49 -43.63 20.20
N LYS A 431 -11.23 -44.58 19.61
CA LYS A 431 -11.17 -46.00 19.97
C LYS A 431 -9.90 -46.70 19.48
N ALA A 432 -9.30 -46.24 18.37
CA ALA A 432 -8.06 -46.79 17.82
C ALA A 432 -6.80 -46.25 18.50
N THR A 433 -6.91 -45.14 19.24
CA THR A 433 -5.81 -44.52 20.00
C THR A 433 -5.86 -44.81 21.50
N CYS A 434 -6.79 -45.66 21.96
CA CYS A 434 -6.87 -46.13 23.35
C CYS A 434 -6.44 -47.60 23.44
#